data_AF-A0A4Q7IRP7-F1
#
_entry.id   AF-A0A4Q7IRP7-F1
#
_cell.length_a   1.000
_cell.length_b   1.000
_cell.length_c   1.000
_cell.angle_alpha   90.00
_cell.angle_beta   90.00
_cell.angle_gamma   90.00
#
_symmetry.space_group_name_H-M   'P 1'
#
loop_
_entity.id
_entity.type
_entity.pdbx_description
1 polymer ?
#
loop_
_entity_poly.entity_id
_entity_poly.type
_entity_poly.pdbx_seq_one_letter_code
_entity_poly.pdbx_strand_id
1 'polypeptide(L)'
;MRALNGKASMKVNLKLWALLLISHFVLAIVPSFIVENKLTAYVPYHSVFAPLEMFNSLGVPVYGQVTEGMFMAPITILGWCLVVTLWLIIHYGFAIVLSHLTRRSSKEF
;
A
#
# COMPACT_ATOMS: atom_id res chain seq x y z
N MET A 1 -25.69 -31.05 22.41
CA MET A 1 -24.35 -30.47 22.19
C MET A 1 -24.42 -29.61 20.93
N ARG A 2 -24.29 -28.28 21.07
CA ARG A 2 -24.54 -27.29 20.02
C ARG A 2 -23.28 -27.11 19.15
N ALA A 3 -23.45 -27.19 17.84
CA ALA A 3 -22.38 -27.15 16.85
C ALA A 3 -21.53 -25.86 16.94
N LEU A 4 -20.22 -26.02 17.12
CA LEU A 4 -19.21 -25.00 16.88
C LEU A 4 -18.95 -24.89 15.37
N ASN A 5 -19.91 -24.34 14.63
CA ASN A 5 -19.71 -23.96 13.22
C ASN A 5 -19.71 -22.44 13.09
N GLY A 6 -18.80 -21.80 13.82
CA GLY A 6 -18.41 -20.42 13.59
C GLY A 6 -17.51 -20.34 12.37
N LYS A 7 -18.04 -20.68 11.18
CA LYS A 7 -17.38 -20.35 9.91
C LYS A 7 -17.49 -18.85 9.78
N ALA A 8 -16.49 -18.13 10.31
CA ALA A 8 -16.33 -16.69 10.10
C ALA A 8 -16.11 -16.48 8.60
N SER A 9 -17.21 -16.41 7.87
CA SER A 9 -17.23 -16.07 6.46
C SER A 9 -16.84 -14.60 6.38
N MET A 10 -15.55 -14.36 6.22
CA MET A 10 -15.01 -13.07 5.82
C MET A 10 -15.61 -12.79 4.45
N LYS A 11 -16.76 -12.11 4.42
CA LYS A 11 -17.34 -11.57 3.19
C LYS A 11 -16.32 -10.56 2.67
N VAL A 12 -15.45 -11.00 1.77
CA VAL A 12 -14.49 -10.16 1.08
C VAL A 12 -15.31 -9.10 0.35
N ASN A 13 -15.36 -7.90 0.92
CA ASN A 13 -16.09 -6.78 0.33
C ASN A 13 -15.31 -6.30 -0.88
N LEU A 14 -15.53 -6.97 -2.01
CA LEU A 14 -14.88 -6.69 -3.29
C LEU A 14 -15.00 -5.21 -3.68
N LYS A 15 -16.12 -4.56 -3.31
CA LYS A 15 -16.34 -3.13 -3.51
C LYS A 15 -15.35 -2.24 -2.76
N LEU A 16 -14.99 -2.63 -1.53
CA LEU A 16 -14.09 -1.86 -0.66
C LEU A 16 -12.64 -2.03 -1.12
N TRP A 17 -12.28 -3.24 -1.56
CA TRP A 17 -11.03 -3.51 -2.25
C TRP A 17 -10.91 -2.77 -3.57
N ALA A 18 -11.98 -2.74 -4.38
CA ALA A 18 -12.00 -1.98 -5.64
C ALA A 18 -11.87 -0.47 -5.40
N LEU A 19 -12.52 0.08 -4.37
CA LEU A 19 -12.40 1.49 -4.00
C LEU A 19 -10.97 1.85 -3.57
N LEU A 20 -10.32 0.98 -2.79
CA LEU A 20 -8.91 1.13 -2.40
C LEU A 20 -7.97 1.01 -3.60
N LEU A 21 -8.25 0.11 -4.54
CA LEU A 21 -7.47 -0.03 -5.77
C LEU A 21 -7.62 1.24 -6.65
N ILE A 22 -8.83 1.76 -6.77
CA ILE A 22 -9.12 2.99 -7.50
C ILE A 22 -8.44 4.19 -6.82
N SER A 23 -8.45 4.31 -5.49
CA SER A 23 -7.76 5.42 -4.82
C SER A 23 -6.26 5.36 -5.03
N HIS A 24 -5.66 4.16 -5.08
CA HIS A 24 -4.24 3.98 -5.40
C HIS A 24 -3.94 4.35 -6.86
N PHE A 25 -4.78 3.93 -7.80
CA PHE A 25 -4.66 4.32 -9.20
C PHE A 25 -4.83 5.82 -9.38
N VAL A 26 -5.80 6.46 -8.72
CA VAL A 26 -6.01 7.91 -8.75
C VAL A 26 -4.81 8.63 -8.17
N LEU A 27 -4.27 8.18 -7.03
CA LEU A 27 -3.08 8.78 -6.42
C LEU A 27 -1.80 8.55 -7.22
N ALA A 28 -1.72 7.52 -8.07
CA ALA A 28 -0.58 7.30 -8.97
C ALA A 28 -0.73 8.03 -10.32
N ILE A 29 -1.94 8.06 -10.87
CA ILE A 29 -2.27 8.57 -12.20
C ILE A 29 -2.50 10.09 -12.19
N VAL A 30 -3.24 10.62 -11.21
CA VAL A 30 -3.56 12.06 -11.15
C VAL A 30 -2.29 12.91 -11.07
N PRO A 31 -1.27 12.57 -10.26
CA PRO A 31 -0.01 13.31 -10.27
C PRO A 31 0.74 13.21 -11.60
N SER A 32 0.57 12.10 -12.34
CA SER A 32 1.20 11.89 -13.65
C SER A 32 0.58 12.73 -14.77
N PHE A 33 -0.67 13.19 -14.62
CA PHE A 33 -1.32 14.10 -15.58
C PHE A 33 -1.14 15.59 -15.24
N ILE A 34 -0.63 15.92 -14.05
CA ILE A 34 -0.29 17.28 -13.64
C ILE A 34 1.22 17.47 -13.91
N VAL A 35 1.56 17.56 -15.20
CA VAL A 35 2.89 17.23 -15.78
C VAL A 35 4.01 18.27 -15.52
N GLU A 36 3.76 19.41 -14.88
CA GLU A 36 4.80 20.46 -14.81
C GLU A 36 5.53 20.62 -13.47
N ASN A 37 5.16 19.89 -12.42
CA ASN A 37 5.72 20.13 -11.09
C ASN A 37 6.56 18.96 -10.58
N LYS A 38 7.86 19.17 -10.31
CA LYS A 38 8.76 18.14 -9.74
C LYS A 38 8.21 17.48 -8.46
N LEU A 39 7.28 18.15 -7.78
CA LEU A 39 6.54 17.67 -6.61
C LEU A 39 5.55 16.52 -6.90
N THR A 40 5.01 16.40 -8.12
CA THR A 40 4.04 15.35 -8.45
C THR A 40 4.70 14.00 -8.72
N ALA A 41 5.91 13.99 -9.27
CA ALA A 41 6.75 12.79 -9.39
C ALA A 41 7.39 12.36 -8.04
N TYR A 42 7.51 13.29 -7.10
CA TYR A 42 8.06 13.05 -5.76
C TYR A 42 7.20 12.06 -4.96
N VAL A 43 5.89 12.13 -5.07
CA VAL A 43 4.95 11.30 -4.30
C VAL A 43 5.07 9.80 -4.63
N PRO A 44 4.91 9.36 -5.90
CA PRO A 44 5.07 7.94 -6.25
C PRO A 44 6.52 7.45 -6.09
N TYR A 45 7.51 8.35 -6.17
CA TYR A 45 8.89 8.02 -5.88
C TYR A 45 9.08 7.71 -4.39
N HIS A 46 8.72 8.65 -3.50
CA HIS A 46 8.88 8.45 -2.06
C HIS A 46 7.96 7.38 -1.48
N SER A 47 6.80 7.09 -2.10
CA SER A 47 5.91 6.00 -1.68
C SER A 47 6.54 4.60 -1.81
N VAL A 48 7.56 4.46 -2.66
CA VAL A 48 8.29 3.21 -2.89
C VAL A 48 9.64 3.24 -2.18
N PHE A 49 10.41 4.34 -2.31
CA PHE A 49 11.78 4.38 -1.80
C PHE A 49 11.87 4.69 -0.30
N ALA A 50 11.03 5.58 0.24
CA ALA A 50 11.08 5.94 1.67
C ALA A 50 10.85 4.75 2.62
N PRO A 51 9.86 3.85 2.39
CA PRO A 51 9.73 2.68 3.26
C PRO A 51 10.92 1.72 3.14
N LEU A 52 11.52 1.61 1.95
CA LEU A 52 12.70 0.77 1.73
C LEU A 52 13.95 1.30 2.43
N GLU A 53 14.10 2.62 2.59
CA GLU A 53 15.21 3.21 3.34
C GLU A 53 15.26 2.72 4.79
N MET A 54 14.08 2.56 5.44
CA MET A 54 14.01 1.99 6.79
C MET A 54 14.58 0.57 6.83
N PHE A 55 14.21 -0.29 5.89
CA PHE A 55 14.73 -1.66 5.80
C PHE A 55 16.21 -1.70 5.41
N ASN A 56 16.65 -0.79 4.54
CA ASN A 56 18.06 -0.65 4.17
C ASN A 56 18.92 -0.26 5.38
N SER A 57 18.44 0.67 6.21
CA SER A 57 19.14 1.07 7.46
C SER A 57 19.24 -0.08 8.48
N LEU A 58 18.32 -1.05 8.41
CA LEU A 58 18.35 -2.28 9.21
C LEU A 58 19.25 -3.37 8.59
N GLY A 59 19.95 -3.07 7.49
CA GLY A 59 20.85 -4.00 6.80
C GLY A 59 20.14 -5.02 5.92
N VAL A 60 18.85 -4.83 5.63
CA VAL A 60 18.10 -5.72 4.71
C VAL A 60 18.49 -5.38 3.26
N PRO A 61 18.86 -6.36 2.42
CA PRO A 61 19.29 -6.13 1.05
C PRO A 61 18.11 -5.82 0.11
N VAL A 62 17.55 -4.62 0.26
CA VAL A 62 16.39 -4.14 -0.52
C VAL A 62 16.78 -3.45 -1.82
N TYR A 63 18.04 -2.98 -1.91
CA TYR A 63 18.63 -2.41 -3.12
C TYR A 63 19.67 -3.37 -3.70
N GLY A 64 19.71 -3.47 -5.02
CA GLY A 64 20.71 -4.22 -5.77
C GLY A 64 22.02 -3.46 -5.89
N GLN A 65 22.99 -4.10 -6.54
CA GLN A 65 24.29 -3.48 -6.80
C GLN A 65 24.14 -2.29 -7.74
N VAL A 66 24.73 -1.15 -7.35
CA VAL A 66 24.79 0.05 -8.19
C VAL A 66 25.98 -0.11 -9.16
N THR A 67 25.72 -0.06 -10.45
CA THR A 67 26.74 -0.01 -11.50
C THR A 67 26.92 1.42 -11.98
N GLU A 68 28.12 1.75 -12.46
CA GLU A 68 28.42 3.09 -13.00
C GLU A 68 27.43 3.44 -14.12
N GLY A 69 26.81 4.63 -14.01
CA GLY A 69 25.80 5.13 -14.96
C GLY A 69 24.34 4.91 -14.54
N MET A 70 24.06 4.20 -13.46
CA MET A 70 22.68 4.09 -12.95
C MET A 70 22.29 5.31 -12.12
N PHE A 71 21.20 5.96 -12.53
CA PHE A 71 20.59 7.07 -11.77
C PHE A 71 20.05 6.61 -10.40
N MET A 72 19.62 5.35 -10.29
CA MET A 72 19.07 4.75 -9.07
C MET A 72 19.48 3.29 -8.92
N ALA A 73 19.61 2.87 -7.66
CA ALA A 73 19.81 1.46 -7.34
C ALA A 73 18.55 0.65 -7.70
N PRO A 74 18.68 -0.47 -8.43
CA PRO A 74 17.55 -1.32 -8.73
C PRO A 74 17.00 -1.92 -7.43
N ILE A 75 15.67 -1.97 -7.30
CA ILE A 75 15.03 -2.60 -6.14
C ILE A 75 15.08 -4.12 -6.32
N THR A 76 15.52 -4.85 -5.29
CA THR A 76 15.57 -6.32 -5.32
C THR A 76 14.16 -6.92 -5.28
N ILE A 77 14.01 -8.20 -5.62
CA ILE A 77 12.71 -8.91 -5.47
C ILE A 77 12.22 -8.82 -4.02
N LEU A 78 13.14 -8.94 -3.05
CA LEU A 78 12.83 -8.77 -1.63
C LEU A 78 12.33 -7.35 -1.32
N GLY A 79 12.97 -6.32 -1.87
CA GLY A 79 12.51 -4.94 -1.75
C GLY A 79 11.08 -4.76 -2.28
N TRP A 80 10.78 -5.31 -3.46
CA TRP A 80 9.42 -5.28 -4.00
C TRP A 80 8.41 -6.02 -3.12
N CYS A 81 8.77 -7.18 -2.59
CA CYS A 81 7.91 -7.91 -1.65
C CYS A 81 7.60 -7.05 -0.41
N LEU A 82 8.60 -6.37 0.16
CA LEU A 82 8.42 -5.51 1.33
C LEU A 82 7.53 -4.30 1.03
N VAL A 83 7.72 -3.66 -0.12
CA VAL A 83 6.87 -2.54 -0.57
C VAL A 83 5.41 -3.02 -0.68
N VAL A 84 5.17 -4.12 -1.38
CA VAL A 84 3.81 -4.67 -1.55
C VAL A 84 3.19 -5.07 -0.21
N THR A 85 3.93 -5.77 0.65
CA THR A 85 3.45 -6.19 1.97
C THR A 85 3.12 -4.99 2.85
N LEU A 86 4.00 -3.98 2.90
CA LEU A 86 3.75 -2.76 3.68
C LEU A 86 2.49 -2.05 3.20
N TRP A 87 2.36 -1.87 1.89
CA TRP A 87 1.17 -1.25 1.32
C TRP A 87 -0.08 -2.07 1.62
N LEU A 88 -0.04 -3.39 1.50
CA LEU A 88 -1.17 -4.26 1.87
C LEU A 88 -1.57 -4.07 3.35
N ILE A 89 -0.61 -3.98 4.27
CA ILE A 89 -0.88 -3.74 5.69
C ILE A 89 -1.54 -2.37 5.90
N ILE A 90 -1.03 -1.33 5.26
CA ILE A 90 -1.60 0.02 5.33
C ILE A 90 -3.04 0.01 4.83
N HIS A 91 -3.29 -0.55 3.65
CA HIS A 91 -4.65 -0.63 3.07
C HIS A 91 -5.59 -1.48 3.94
N TYR A 92 -5.09 -2.57 4.52
CA TYR A 92 -5.85 -3.40 5.43
C TYR A 92 -6.22 -2.64 6.72
N GLY A 93 -5.28 -1.89 7.29
CA GLY A 93 -5.53 -1.00 8.43
C GLY A 93 -6.57 0.07 8.12
N PHE A 94 -6.47 0.72 6.96
CA PHE A 94 -7.49 1.67 6.49
C PHE A 94 -8.85 1.01 6.32
N ALA A 95 -8.92 -0.19 5.73
CA ALA A 95 -10.16 -0.94 5.57
C ALA A 95 -10.82 -1.27 6.92
N ILE A 96 -10.02 -1.64 7.92
CA ILE A 96 -10.50 -1.89 9.29
C ILE A 96 -11.08 -0.61 9.89
N VAL A 97 -10.32 0.49 9.88
CA VAL A 97 -10.77 1.78 10.45
C VAL A 97 -12.04 2.24 9.76
N LEU A 98 -12.10 2.19 8.43
CA LEU A 98 -13.28 2.56 7.65
C LEU A 98 -14.46 1.66 8.02
N SER A 99 -14.26 0.35 8.14
CA SER A 99 -15.31 -0.59 8.55
C SER A 99 -15.87 -0.25 9.93
N HIS A 100 -15.02 0.12 10.89
CA HIS A 100 -15.46 0.56 12.21
C HIS A 100 -16.24 1.87 12.17
N LEU A 101 -15.79 2.86 11.39
CA LEU A 101 -16.49 4.15 11.24
C LEU A 101 -17.85 3.98 10.57
N THR A 102 -17.94 3.23 9.47
CA THR A 102 -19.20 2.99 8.76
C THR A 102 -20.19 2.20 9.63
N ARG A 103 -19.71 1.21 10.40
CA ARG A 103 -20.55 0.42 11.31
C ARG A 103 -21.05 1.25 12.51
N ARG A 104 -20.29 2.25 12.96
CA ARG A 104 -20.72 3.19 14.00
C ARG A 104 -21.78 4.15 13.47
N SER A 105 -21.56 4.72 12.28
CA SER A 105 -22.51 5.62 11.64
C SER A 105 -23.86 4.96 11.34
N SER A 106 -23.88 3.68 10.96
CA SER A 106 -25.12 2.92 10.71
C SER A 106 -25.91 2.54 11.97
N LYS A 107 -25.36 2.74 13.18
CA LYS A 107 -26.07 2.47 14.44
C LYS A 107 -26.72 3.72 15.05
N GLU A 108 -26.44 4.90 14.48
CA GLU A 108 -27.01 6.18 14.91
C GLU A 108 -28.20 6.61 14.03
N PHE A 109 -28.62 5.77 13.08
CA PHE A 109 -29.90 5.83 12.37
C PHE A 109 -30.74 4.61 12.72
#